data_AF-A0A317MMH5-F1
#
_entry.id   AF-A0A317MMH5-F1
#
_cell.length_a   1.000
_cell.length_b   1.000
_cell.length_c   1.000
_cell.angle_alpha   90.00
_cell.angle_beta   90.00
_cell.angle_gamma   90.00
#
_symmetry.space_group_name_H-M   'P 1'
#
loop_
_entity.id
_entity.type
_entity.pdbx_description
1 polymer ?
#
loop_
_entity_poly.entity_id
_entity_poly.type
_entity_poly.pdbx_seq_one_letter_code
_entity_poly.pdbx_strand_id
1 'polypeptide(L)' 'MTSSRVYSNYLHETVCHTSTAVGTYTSVGKAPAGKWSYASAPRAEKNNATYWNNDVASC' A
#
# COMPACT_ATOMS: atom_id res chain seq x y z
N MET A 1 -1.22 -21.78 3.69
CA MET A 1 -2.05 -20.56 3.62
C MET A 1 -1.55 -19.73 2.46
N THR A 2 -2.12 -19.91 1.26
CA THR A 2 -1.89 -18.95 0.17
C THR A 2 -2.60 -17.66 0.61
N SER A 3 -1.83 -16.60 0.87
CA SER A 3 -2.40 -15.31 1.26
C SER A 3 -3.44 -14.89 0.23
N SER A 4 -4.73 -14.90 0.61
CA SER A 4 -5.88 -14.54 -0.22
C SER A 4 -5.92 -13.04 -0.53
N ARG A 5 -4.97 -12.28 0.03
CA ARG A 5 -4.84 -10.83 -0.13
C ARG A 5 -3.41 -10.45 -0.48
N VAL A 6 -3.30 -9.39 -1.25
CA VAL A 6 -2.09 -8.62 -1.54
C VAL A 6 -2.02 -7.53 -0.49
N TYR A 7 -0.86 -7.37 0.14
CA TYR A 7 -0.63 -6.39 1.19
C TYR A 7 0.53 -5.48 0.80
N SER A 8 0.34 -4.18 1.00
CA SER A 8 1.42 -3.19 0.95
C SER A 8 1.33 -2.38 2.24
N ASN A 9 2.26 -2.66 3.16
CA ASN A 9 2.39 -1.95 4.42
C ASN A 9 3.75 -1.26 4.39
N TYR A 10 3.75 0.06 4.53
CA TYR A 10 4.96 0.85 4.42
C TYR A 10 4.98 1.93 5.50
N LEU A 11 6.10 2.04 6.20
CA LEU A 11 6.36 3.08 7.18
C LEU A 11 7.45 3.99 6.65
N HIS A 12 7.20 5.29 6.70
CA HIS A 12 8.24 6.30 6.53
C HIS A 12 8.22 7.28 7.69
N GLU A 13 9.38 7.53 8.29
CA GLU A 13 9.47 8.36 9.50
C GLU A 13 9.49 9.85 9.21
N THR A 14 10.06 10.26 8.06
CA THR A 14 10.35 11.67 7.78
C THR A 14 9.45 12.33 6.76
N VAL A 15 8.75 11.58 5.90
CA VAL A 15 7.89 12.14 4.84
C VAL A 15 6.55 11.43 4.76
N CYS A 16 5.58 12.16 4.22
CA CYS A 16 4.31 11.60 3.77
C CYS A 16 4.55 10.45 2.80
N HIS A 17 3.79 9.38 2.94
CA HIS A 17 3.95 8.23 2.08
C HIS A 17 2.62 7.53 1.83
N THR A 18 2.63 6.70 0.80
CA THR A 18 1.50 5.89 0.37
C THR A 18 1.92 4.45 0.20
N SER A 19 0.95 3.57 0.37
CA SER A 19 1.07 2.14 0.07
C SER A 19 -0.02 1.78 -0.91
N THR A 20 0.30 1.01 -1.93
CA THR A 20 -0.66 0.56 -2.93
C THR A 20 -0.63 -0.95 -3.02
N ALA A 21 -1.79 -1.59 -2.91
CA ALA A 21 -1.98 -3.01 -3.13
C ALA A 21 -2.92 -3.21 -4.32
N VAL A 22 -2.42 -3.83 -5.39
CA VAL A 22 -3.16 -4.18 -6.60
C VAL A 22 -3.49 -5.65 -6.55
N GLY A 23 -4.79 -5.95 -6.48
CA GLY A 23 -5.34 -7.29 -6.61
C GLY A 23 -6.56 -7.25 -7.51
N THR A 24 -7.70 -7.77 -7.02
CA THR A 24 -9.01 -7.66 -7.69
C THR A 24 -9.46 -6.21 -7.84
N TYR A 25 -9.02 -5.35 -6.92
CA TYR A 25 -9.10 -3.90 -7.00
C TYR A 25 -7.78 -3.29 -6.53
N THR A 26 -7.60 -2.01 -6.82
CA THR A 26 -6.46 -1.23 -6.32
C THR A 26 -6.84 -0.55 -5.02
N SER A 27 -6.17 -0.92 -3.93
CA SER A 27 -6.28 -0.23 -2.64
C SER A 27 -5.08 0.70 -2.48
N VAL A 28 -5.32 1.95 -2.09
CA VAL A 28 -4.27 2.90 -1.73
C VAL A 28 -4.47 3.37 -0.30
N GLY A 29 -3.43 3.21 0.52
CA GLY A 29 -3.31 3.78 1.85
C GLY A 29 -2.40 4.99 1.80
N LYS A 30 -2.67 5.97 2.65
CA LYS A 30 -1.84 7.16 2.79
C LYS A 30 -1.65 7.47 4.26
N ALA A 31 -0.42 7.75 4.66
CA ALA A 31 -0.09 8.09 6.03
C ALA A 31 0.90 9.26 6.11
N PRO A 32 0.80 10.08 7.17
CA PRO A 32 1.81 11.08 7.48
C PRO A 32 3.12 10.43 7.94
N ALA A 33 4.16 11.25 7.96
CA ALA A 33 5.46 10.89 8.51
C ALA A 33 5.33 10.32 9.93
N GLY A 34 6.02 9.22 10.22
CA GLY A 34 6.00 8.54 11.52
C GLY A 34 4.77 7.64 11.75
N LYS A 35 3.90 7.47 10.76
CA LYS A 35 2.77 6.53 10.81
C LYS A 35 2.92 5.45 9.75
N TRP A 36 2.30 4.31 9.98
CA TRP A 36 2.23 3.26 8.97
C TRP A 36 1.11 3.57 7.97
N SER A 37 1.43 3.46 6.70
CA SER A 37 0.44 3.35 5.63
C SER A 37 0.13 1.88 5.36
N TYR A 38 -1.17 1.57 5.28
CA TYR A 38 -1.68 0.21 5.08
C TYR A 38 -2.57 0.15 3.85
N ALA A 39 -2.29 -0.78 2.95
CA ALA A 39 -3.14 -1.11 1.82
C ALA A 39 -3.30 -2.61 1.70
N SER A 40 -4.52 -3.07 1.46
CA SER A 40 -4.79 -4.47 1.17
C SER A 40 -5.88 -4.64 0.14
N ALA A 41 -5.69 -5.59 -0.76
CA ALA A 41 -6.68 -5.97 -1.76
C ALA A 41 -6.77 -7.51 -1.84
N PRO A 42 -7.95 -8.10 -2.11
CA PRO A 42 -8.07 -9.52 -2.43
C PRO A 42 -7.20 -9.84 -3.64
N ARG A 43 -6.47 -10.95 -3.58
CA ARG A 43 -5.55 -11.38 -4.64
C ARG A 43 -6.32 -11.68 -5.92
N ALA A 44 -5.90 -11.09 -7.03
CA ALA A 44 -6.39 -11.45 -8.36
C ALA A 44 -5.69 -12.72 -8.87
N GLU A 45 -6.26 -13.38 -9.87
CA GLU A 45 -5.65 -14.56 -10.50
C GLU A 45 -4.27 -14.25 -11.13
N LYS A 46 -4.08 -13.02 -11.61
CA LYS A 46 -2.84 -12.54 -12.23
C LYS A 46 -2.67 -11.03 -12.01
N ASN A 47 -1.48 -10.50 -12.32
CA ASN A 47 -1.16 -9.06 -12.24
C ASN A 47 -1.28 -8.44 -10.83
N ASN A 48 -1.04 -9.24 -9.79
CA ASN A 48 -0.94 -8.72 -8.42
C ASN A 48 0.33 -7.87 -8.27
N ALA A 49 0.22 -6.71 -7.66
CA ALA A 49 1.37 -5.84 -7.46
C ALA A 49 1.27 -5.03 -6.16
N THR A 50 2.42 -4.62 -5.65
CA THR A 50 2.54 -3.81 -4.44
C THR A 50 3.51 -2.69 -4.69
N TYR A 51 3.10 -1.47 -4.38
CA TYR A 51 3.93 -0.28 -4.54
C TYR A 51 3.90 0.55 -3.27
N TRP A 52 4.89 1.41 -3.12
CA TRP A 52 4.95 2.44 -2.10
C TRP A 52 5.56 3.69 -2.72
N ASN A 53 5.15 4.86 -2.25
CA ASN A 53 5.67 6.13 -2.72
C ASN A 53 5.81 7.13 -1.57
N ASN A 54 6.91 7.88 -1.58
CA ASN A 54 7.30 8.85 -0.53
C ASN A 54 7.09 10.29 -0.99
N ASP A 55 6.77 10.48 -2.27
CA ASP A 55 6.60 11.78 -2.91
C ASP A 55 5.12 12.13 -2.99
N VAL A 56 4.52 12.36 -1.81
CA VAL A 56 3.10 12.71 -1.68
C VAL A 56 3.01 14.13 -1.18
N ALA A 57 2.55 15.03 -2.07
CA ALA A 57 2.63 16.48 -1.87
C ALA A 57 1.91 17.02 -0.62
N SER A 58 1.02 16.26 0.01
CA SER A 58 0.30 16.72 1.21
C SER A 58 -0.26 15.54 1.99
N CYS A 59 -0.03 15.48 3.30
CA CYS A 59 -0.88 14.83 4.31
C CYS A 59 -1.51 15.93 5.18
#